data_AF-A0A7V9JBP1-F1
#
_entry.id   AF-A0A7V9JBP1-F1
#
_cell.length_a   1.000
_cell.length_b   1.000
_cell.length_c   1.000
_cell.angle_alpha   90.00
_cell.angle_beta   90.00
_cell.angle_gamma   90.00
#
_symmetry.space_group_name_H-M   'P 1'
#
loop_
_entity.id
_entity.type
_entity.pdbx_description
1 polymer ?
#
loop_
_entity_poly.entity_id
_entity_poly.type
_entity_poly.pdbx_seq_one_letter_code
_entity_poly.pdbx_strand_id
1 'polypeptide(L)'
;YYWSIQGKTDKIKIISRMMGYHGIAMGALSATGIPAYWANFGPRPEGFVHLSAPYAYRNAGELDEDGFVDALVKELEEMIEREGADTIAAMIGEPVQGAGGVVVPPERYWPAIKEVLECHNILLIADEVITGFGRTGSMFGVEQYNVQPDIVSVAKGITSGYIPLGAVGVSDTIYEQMLEPDAMFMHGFTYSGHPVGCAVALANIDIIERENLPANAGEQGAYLLSRLEELLGHQNVGNVRGKGLMMLVEVVQDKGTKQPFDAASGVGTRLTAATRERGIIVRAADNGIAIAPPLVLTRSEADQVAGAIQDSIVEVFG
;
A
#
# COMPACT_ATOMS: atom_id res chain seq x y z
N TYR A 1 8.16 11.46 -19.02
CA TYR A 1 7.55 12.35 -20.03
C TYR A 1 7.64 13.80 -19.55
N TYR A 2 6.77 14.23 -18.61
CA TYR A 2 6.75 15.57 -17.99
C TYR A 2 8.12 16.28 -17.87
N TRP A 3 9.08 15.72 -17.12
CA TRP A 3 10.40 16.38 -16.96
C TRP A 3 11.17 16.60 -18.27
N SER A 4 10.99 15.75 -19.28
CA SER A 4 11.67 15.90 -20.58
C SER A 4 11.09 17.04 -21.42
N ILE A 5 9.78 17.33 -21.32
CA ILE A 5 9.18 18.50 -21.98
C ILE A 5 9.47 19.80 -21.19
N GLN A 6 9.72 19.69 -19.88
CA GLN A 6 10.28 20.74 -19.03
C GLN A 6 11.81 20.93 -19.20
N GLY A 7 12.44 20.30 -20.20
CA GLY A 7 13.88 20.40 -20.48
C GLY A 7 14.81 19.70 -19.47
N LYS A 8 14.28 19.09 -18.40
CA LYS A 8 15.02 18.34 -17.38
C LYS A 8 15.17 16.86 -17.80
N THR A 9 15.90 16.59 -18.89
CA THR A 9 16.02 15.26 -19.50
C THR A 9 16.60 14.19 -18.57
N ASP A 10 17.48 14.58 -17.66
CA ASP A 10 18.19 13.66 -16.77
C ASP A 10 17.37 13.29 -15.52
N LYS A 11 16.23 13.96 -15.31
CA LYS A 11 15.34 13.80 -14.17
C LYS A 11 14.43 12.58 -14.36
N ILE A 12 15.02 11.39 -14.25
CA ILE A 12 14.44 10.09 -14.63
C ILE A 12 14.29 9.07 -13.48
N LYS A 13 15.06 9.18 -12.39
CA LYS A 13 15.09 8.17 -11.32
C LYS A 13 13.78 8.14 -10.54
N ILE A 14 13.38 6.97 -10.07
CA ILE A 14 12.18 6.74 -9.26
C ILE A 14 12.60 6.24 -7.88
N ILE A 15 12.26 7.01 -6.84
CA ILE A 15 12.33 6.55 -5.45
C ILE A 15 11.11 5.68 -5.18
N SER A 16 11.33 4.54 -4.53
CA SER A 16 10.30 3.66 -3.98
C SER A 16 10.72 3.21 -2.57
N ARG A 17 9.93 2.36 -1.93
CA ARG A 17 10.23 1.79 -0.60
C ARG A 17 10.23 0.27 -0.62
N MET A 18 11.11 -0.32 0.19
CA MET A 18 11.04 -1.72 0.56
C MET A 18 9.64 -2.05 1.13
N MET A 19 9.21 -3.29 0.92
CA MET A 19 7.84 -3.78 1.20
C MET A 19 6.71 -3.14 0.34
N GLY A 20 6.98 -2.10 -0.46
CA GLY A 20 6.00 -1.53 -1.38
C GLY A 20 5.72 -2.43 -2.59
N TYR A 21 4.49 -2.42 -3.11
CA TYR A 21 4.09 -3.18 -4.29
C TYR A 21 3.32 -2.32 -5.29
N HIS A 22 3.91 -2.14 -6.47
CA HIS A 22 3.40 -1.25 -7.52
C HIS A 22 2.96 -2.01 -8.78
N GLY A 23 3.15 -3.34 -8.81
CA GLY A 23 2.74 -4.22 -9.91
C GLY A 23 3.90 -4.99 -10.54
N ILE A 24 3.61 -5.68 -11.65
CA ILE A 24 4.52 -6.67 -12.28
C ILE A 24 4.93 -6.35 -13.73
N ALA A 25 4.43 -5.26 -14.32
CA ALA A 25 5.00 -4.74 -15.57
C ALA A 25 6.40 -4.17 -15.29
N MET A 26 7.37 -4.27 -16.21
CA MET A 26 8.80 -4.13 -15.89
C MET A 26 9.19 -2.89 -15.05
N GLY A 27 8.64 -1.70 -15.33
CA GLY A 27 8.87 -0.51 -14.51
C GLY A 27 8.24 -0.60 -13.11
N ALA A 28 7.00 -1.07 -13.02
CA ALA A 28 6.28 -1.31 -11.76
C ALA A 28 6.91 -2.43 -10.91
N LEU A 29 7.45 -3.46 -11.55
CA LEU A 29 8.23 -4.54 -10.92
C LEU A 29 9.56 -4.00 -10.37
N SER A 30 10.14 -3.02 -11.07
CA SER A 30 11.37 -2.35 -10.63
C SER A 30 11.11 -1.41 -9.45
N ALA A 31 9.98 -0.71 -9.44
CA ALA A 31 9.52 0.06 -8.27
C ALA A 31 9.14 -0.84 -7.09
N THR A 32 8.51 -2.00 -7.30
CA THR A 32 8.09 -2.93 -6.24
C THR A 32 9.28 -3.34 -5.35
N GLY A 33 9.22 -3.01 -4.05
CA GLY A 33 10.26 -3.22 -3.05
C GLY A 33 10.23 -4.59 -2.34
N ILE A 34 9.76 -5.64 -3.03
CA ILE A 34 9.62 -7.00 -2.49
C ILE A 34 10.52 -7.93 -3.32
N PRO A 35 11.71 -8.33 -2.82
CA PRO A 35 12.74 -9.02 -3.63
C PRO A 35 12.30 -10.32 -4.30
N ALA A 36 11.28 -11.01 -3.77
CA ALA A 36 10.71 -12.20 -4.38
C ALA A 36 10.17 -11.95 -5.82
N TYR A 37 9.73 -10.73 -6.13
CA TYR A 37 9.31 -10.36 -7.50
C TYR A 37 10.48 -10.03 -8.44
N TRP A 38 11.71 -9.89 -7.94
CA TRP A 38 12.89 -9.62 -8.77
C TRP A 38 13.62 -10.90 -9.19
N ALA A 39 13.58 -11.94 -8.34
CA ALA A 39 14.48 -13.10 -8.37
C ALA A 39 14.56 -13.87 -9.70
N ASN A 40 13.52 -13.78 -10.56
CA ASN A 40 13.44 -14.47 -11.85
C ASN A 40 13.18 -13.51 -13.05
N PHE A 41 13.30 -12.19 -12.84
CA PHE A 41 12.91 -11.17 -13.82
C PHE A 41 14.02 -10.14 -14.11
N GLY A 42 15.28 -10.50 -13.89
CA GLY A 42 16.44 -9.65 -14.16
C GLY A 42 16.94 -9.71 -15.63
N PRO A 43 17.69 -8.69 -16.10
CA PRO A 43 18.02 -7.45 -15.40
C PRO A 43 16.81 -6.49 -15.34
N ARG A 44 16.68 -5.78 -14.22
CA ARG A 44 15.73 -4.68 -14.07
C ARG A 44 16.29 -3.41 -14.75
N PRO A 45 15.45 -2.54 -15.32
CA PRO A 45 15.83 -1.16 -15.65
C PRO A 45 16.56 -0.43 -14.52
N GLU A 46 17.51 0.40 -14.90
CA GLU A 46 18.24 1.30 -14.00
C GLU A 46 17.34 2.46 -13.52
N GLY A 47 17.84 3.22 -12.53
CA GLY A 47 17.15 4.41 -12.02
C GLY A 47 16.05 4.16 -10.98
N PHE A 48 15.76 2.92 -10.61
CA PHE A 48 14.87 2.60 -9.49
C PHE A 48 15.67 2.39 -8.20
N VAL A 49 15.39 3.20 -7.18
CA VAL A 49 16.07 3.17 -5.86
C VAL A 49 15.07 2.95 -4.72
N HIS A 50 15.48 2.27 -3.67
CA HIS A 50 14.60 1.82 -2.58
C HIS A 50 15.06 2.34 -1.22
N LEU A 51 14.20 3.12 -0.56
CA LEU A 51 14.30 3.48 0.85
C LEU A 51 13.74 2.36 1.74
N SER A 52 14.00 2.42 3.05
CA SER A 52 13.44 1.51 4.04
C SER A 52 11.92 1.59 4.10
N ALA A 53 11.27 0.49 4.48
CA ALA A 53 9.83 0.50 4.75
C ALA A 53 9.53 1.38 5.97
N PRO A 54 8.41 2.13 6.01
CA PRO A 54 8.00 2.92 7.18
C PRO A 54 7.39 2.03 8.28
N TYR A 55 7.98 0.85 8.52
CA TYR A 55 7.42 -0.20 9.38
C TYR A 55 8.05 -0.19 10.77
N ALA A 56 7.52 0.65 11.67
CA ALA A 56 8.08 0.91 13.00
C ALA A 56 8.40 -0.36 13.82
N TYR A 57 7.50 -1.37 13.82
CA TYR A 57 7.69 -2.61 14.57
C TYR A 57 9.01 -3.34 14.25
N ARG A 58 9.51 -3.26 13.00
CA ARG A 58 10.81 -3.86 12.61
C ARG A 58 11.93 -2.84 12.47
N ASN A 59 11.63 -1.58 12.15
CA ASN A 59 12.63 -0.61 11.69
C ASN A 59 12.91 0.55 12.66
N ALA A 60 12.07 0.80 13.69
CA ALA A 60 12.28 1.92 14.62
C ALA A 60 13.37 1.66 15.68
N GLY A 61 13.69 0.40 15.98
CA GLY A 61 14.63 0.05 17.05
C GLY A 61 14.09 0.46 18.43
N GLU A 62 14.72 1.47 19.04
CA GLU A 62 14.33 2.09 20.33
C GLU A 62 13.72 3.49 20.15
N LEU A 63 13.54 3.97 18.91
CA LEU A 63 12.94 5.27 18.61
C LEU A 63 11.43 5.26 18.92
N ASP A 64 10.91 6.42 19.33
CA ASP A 64 9.48 6.71 19.32
C ASP A 64 8.97 7.00 17.89
N GLU A 65 7.66 7.26 17.75
CA GLU A 65 7.05 7.46 16.43
C GLU A 65 7.66 8.67 15.69
N ASP A 66 7.92 9.77 16.40
CA ASP A 66 8.51 10.97 15.83
C ASP A 66 9.99 10.79 15.45
N GLY A 67 10.81 10.22 16.33
CA GLY A 67 12.20 9.91 16.03
C GLY A 67 12.35 8.91 14.88
N PHE A 68 11.41 7.99 14.73
CA PHE A 68 11.36 7.09 13.57
C PHE A 68 10.97 7.82 12.27
N VAL A 69 10.02 8.76 12.31
CA VAL A 69 9.72 9.62 11.13
C VAL A 69 10.94 10.45 10.73
N ASP A 70 11.63 11.07 11.69
CA ASP A 70 12.82 11.88 11.41
C ASP A 70 13.97 11.03 10.81
N ALA A 71 14.11 9.78 11.24
CA ALA A 71 15.05 8.83 10.62
C ALA A 71 14.67 8.49 9.16
N LEU A 72 13.38 8.34 8.85
CA LEU A 72 12.89 8.05 7.49
C LEU A 72 12.92 9.28 6.56
N VAL A 73 12.86 10.49 7.12
CA VAL A 73 13.09 11.78 6.46
C VAL A 73 14.56 11.90 6.10
N LYS A 74 15.45 11.71 7.08
CA LYS A 74 16.90 11.76 6.87
C LYS A 74 17.40 10.74 5.86
N GLU A 75 16.82 9.53 5.83
CA GLU A 75 17.11 8.51 4.81
C GLU A 75 16.75 8.99 3.38
N LEU A 76 15.65 9.73 3.23
CA LEU A 76 15.24 10.34 1.97
C LEU A 76 16.19 11.49 1.57
N GLU A 77 16.57 12.36 2.50
CA GLU A 77 17.52 13.46 2.25
C GLU A 77 18.90 12.94 1.83
N GLU A 78 19.48 11.97 2.55
CA GLU A 78 20.75 11.33 2.21
C GLU A 78 20.69 10.58 0.87
N MET A 79 19.53 10.05 0.50
CA MET A 79 19.31 9.48 -0.84
C MET A 79 19.25 10.58 -1.91
N ILE A 80 18.55 11.68 -1.67
CA ILE A 80 18.45 12.79 -2.64
C ILE A 80 19.81 13.47 -2.86
N GLU A 81 20.62 13.64 -1.81
CA GLU A 81 21.99 14.15 -1.92
C GLU A 81 22.87 13.20 -2.75
N ARG A 82 22.90 11.91 -2.40
CA ARG A 82 23.73 10.91 -3.08
C ARG A 82 23.34 10.70 -4.54
N GLU A 83 22.04 10.65 -4.83
CA GLU A 83 21.54 10.42 -6.18
C GLU A 83 21.53 11.70 -7.04
N GLY A 84 21.50 12.88 -6.41
CA GLY A 84 21.35 14.20 -7.05
C GLY A 84 19.90 14.51 -7.40
N ALA A 85 19.31 15.52 -6.74
CA ALA A 85 17.89 15.91 -6.86
C ALA A 85 17.40 16.13 -8.31
N ASP A 86 18.20 16.77 -9.17
CA ASP A 86 17.84 16.98 -10.59
C ASP A 86 17.87 15.70 -11.44
N THR A 87 18.33 14.56 -10.90
CA THR A 87 18.19 13.25 -11.56
C THR A 87 16.92 12.49 -11.16
N ILE A 88 16.19 12.94 -10.13
CA ILE A 88 15.09 12.19 -9.52
C ILE A 88 13.74 12.71 -10.03
N ALA A 89 13.02 11.88 -10.79
CA ALA A 89 11.72 12.22 -11.36
C ALA A 89 10.61 12.31 -10.31
N ALA A 90 10.50 11.27 -9.48
CA ALA A 90 9.38 11.10 -8.56
C ALA A 90 9.72 10.14 -7.41
N MET A 91 8.93 10.19 -6.35
CA MET A 91 8.77 9.11 -5.39
C MET A 91 7.39 8.47 -5.56
N ILE A 92 7.32 7.14 -5.57
CA ILE A 92 6.08 6.36 -5.54
C ILE A 92 5.91 5.68 -4.17
N GLY A 93 4.66 5.60 -3.68
CA GLY A 93 4.32 4.79 -2.53
C GLY A 93 2.82 4.57 -2.34
N GLU A 94 2.47 3.41 -1.78
CA GLU A 94 1.11 3.10 -1.30
C GLU A 94 0.88 3.86 0.02
N PRO A 95 -0.23 4.60 0.20
CA PRO A 95 -0.52 5.32 1.46
C PRO A 95 -0.46 4.42 2.71
N VAL A 96 -0.88 3.16 2.55
CA VAL A 96 -0.65 2.03 3.47
C VAL A 96 -0.17 0.86 2.60
N GLN A 97 1.06 0.35 2.82
CA GLN A 97 1.63 -0.69 1.94
C GLN A 97 0.86 -2.01 2.09
N GLY A 98 0.08 -2.40 1.10
CA GLY A 98 -0.82 -3.55 1.21
C GLY A 98 -0.10 -4.88 1.04
N ALA A 99 0.50 -5.12 -0.14
CA ALA A 99 0.94 -6.48 -0.50
C ALA A 99 2.19 -6.95 0.27
N GLY A 100 3.02 -6.02 0.76
CA GLY A 100 4.13 -6.29 1.69
C GLY A 100 3.72 -6.66 3.11
N GLY A 101 2.43 -6.55 3.44
CA GLY A 101 1.88 -6.94 4.74
C GLY A 101 1.31 -5.77 5.54
N VAL A 102 0.44 -4.97 4.93
CA VAL A 102 -0.35 -3.91 5.58
C VAL A 102 0.52 -3.01 6.49
N VAL A 103 1.55 -2.39 5.93
CA VAL A 103 2.38 -1.43 6.66
C VAL A 103 1.64 -0.09 6.70
N VAL A 104 1.02 0.20 7.84
CA VAL A 104 0.51 1.53 8.18
C VAL A 104 1.70 2.39 8.61
N PRO A 105 2.02 3.49 7.90
CA PRO A 105 3.04 4.41 8.35
C PRO A 105 2.55 5.29 9.52
N PRO A 106 3.48 5.86 10.31
CA PRO A 106 3.21 6.93 11.27
C PRO A 106 2.34 8.07 10.71
N GLU A 107 1.64 8.80 11.57
CA GLU A 107 0.72 9.84 11.11
C GLU A 107 1.45 11.05 10.49
N ARG A 108 2.60 11.46 11.06
CA ARG A 108 3.46 12.54 10.50
C ARG A 108 4.25 12.14 9.25
N TYR A 109 4.35 10.84 8.94
CA TYR A 109 5.23 10.32 7.88
C TYR A 109 4.94 10.96 6.51
N TRP A 110 3.69 10.91 6.04
CA TRP A 110 3.37 11.38 4.69
C TRP A 110 3.54 12.90 4.51
N PRO A 111 3.07 13.76 5.44
CA PRO A 111 3.37 15.18 5.40
C PRO A 111 4.87 15.50 5.34
N ALA A 112 5.68 14.90 6.23
CA ALA A 112 7.12 15.16 6.29
C ALA A 112 7.87 14.71 5.01
N ILE A 113 7.45 13.59 4.41
CA ILE A 113 7.99 13.16 3.12
C ILE A 113 7.58 14.11 1.98
N LYS A 114 6.35 14.62 1.95
CA LYS A 114 5.90 15.56 0.91
C LYS A 114 6.69 16.88 0.95
N GLU A 115 6.96 17.41 2.15
CA GLU A 115 7.77 18.62 2.35
C GLU A 115 9.19 18.49 1.75
N VAL A 116 9.87 17.37 1.98
CA VAL A 116 11.19 17.09 1.39
C VAL A 116 11.11 16.95 -0.13
N LEU A 117 10.11 16.24 -0.65
CA LEU A 117 9.93 16.07 -2.10
C LEU A 117 9.66 17.41 -2.81
N GLU A 118 8.90 18.31 -2.18
CA GLU A 118 8.63 19.66 -2.70
C GLU A 118 9.88 20.55 -2.68
N CYS A 119 10.65 20.55 -1.58
CA CYS A 119 11.92 21.26 -1.48
C CYS A 119 12.91 20.89 -2.61
N HIS A 120 12.85 19.65 -3.10
CA HIS A 120 13.70 19.14 -4.17
C HIS A 120 13.02 19.07 -5.56
N ASN A 121 11.79 19.59 -5.69
CA ASN A 121 11.01 19.56 -6.93
C ASN A 121 10.95 18.13 -7.50
N ILE A 122 10.51 17.17 -6.67
CA ILE A 122 10.31 15.74 -6.99
C ILE A 122 8.80 15.45 -6.86
N LEU A 123 8.21 14.78 -7.85
CA LEU A 123 6.77 14.49 -7.83
C LEU A 123 6.42 13.39 -6.83
N LEU A 124 5.29 13.50 -6.14
CA LEU A 124 4.69 12.41 -5.35
C LEU A 124 3.66 11.64 -6.19
N ILE A 125 3.89 10.33 -6.36
CA ILE A 125 2.95 9.38 -6.95
C ILE A 125 2.32 8.56 -5.82
N ALA A 126 1.04 8.79 -5.56
CA ALA A 126 0.26 7.97 -4.64
C ALA A 126 -0.25 6.70 -5.35
N ASP A 127 0.12 5.53 -4.84
CA ASP A 127 -0.39 4.25 -5.33
C ASP A 127 -1.66 3.84 -4.56
N GLU A 128 -2.79 4.40 -5.01
CA GLU A 128 -4.13 4.18 -4.47
C GLU A 128 -4.78 2.88 -4.97
N VAL A 129 -4.03 1.99 -5.64
CA VAL A 129 -4.51 0.70 -6.19
C VAL A 129 -5.06 -0.26 -5.12
N ILE A 130 -4.82 -0.02 -3.83
CA ILE A 130 -5.47 -0.74 -2.71
C ILE A 130 -6.30 0.20 -1.84
N THR A 131 -5.78 1.38 -1.52
CA THR A 131 -6.33 2.28 -0.51
C THR A 131 -7.47 3.18 -1.04
N GLY A 132 -7.52 3.42 -2.34
CA GLY A 132 -8.57 4.18 -2.99
C GLY A 132 -9.92 3.47 -3.00
N PHE A 133 -10.98 4.26 -3.18
CA PHE A 133 -12.38 3.85 -3.17
C PHE A 133 -12.84 3.29 -1.81
N GLY A 134 -12.45 3.93 -0.70
CA GLY A 134 -13.02 3.69 0.62
C GLY A 134 -12.23 2.79 1.57
N ARG A 135 -11.16 2.10 1.11
CA ARG A 135 -10.54 1.00 1.86
C ARG A 135 -10.01 1.38 3.25
N THR A 136 -9.45 2.59 3.39
CA THR A 136 -8.80 3.07 4.63
C THR A 136 -9.74 3.77 5.61
N GLY A 137 -11.00 4.01 5.22
CA GLY A 137 -11.94 4.88 5.94
C GLY A 137 -12.19 6.23 5.24
N SER A 138 -11.34 6.58 4.27
CA SER A 138 -11.46 7.75 3.37
C SER A 138 -11.72 7.30 1.94
N MET A 139 -12.16 8.22 1.06
CA MET A 139 -12.31 7.89 -0.37
C MET A 139 -10.94 7.54 -0.98
N PHE A 140 -9.88 8.24 -0.57
CA PHE A 140 -8.49 7.91 -0.91
C PHE A 140 -7.61 7.75 0.33
N GLY A 141 -6.56 6.92 0.24
CA GLY A 141 -5.59 6.69 1.30
C GLY A 141 -4.82 7.95 1.71
N VAL A 142 -4.46 8.82 0.77
CA VAL A 142 -3.75 10.09 1.05
C VAL A 142 -4.57 11.09 1.86
N GLU A 143 -5.91 11.05 1.76
CA GLU A 143 -6.81 11.92 2.54
C GLU A 143 -6.64 11.71 4.05
N GLN A 144 -6.38 10.45 4.47
CA GLN A 144 -6.14 10.12 5.87
C GLN A 144 -4.95 10.88 6.47
N TYR A 145 -4.01 11.31 5.63
CA TYR A 145 -2.77 11.99 6.02
C TYR A 145 -2.75 13.48 5.60
N ASN A 146 -3.85 14.00 5.02
CA ASN A 146 -3.98 15.37 4.50
C ASN A 146 -2.90 15.75 3.44
N VAL A 147 -2.43 14.79 2.65
CA VAL A 147 -1.40 15.03 1.60
C VAL A 147 -2.02 15.08 0.21
N GLN A 148 -1.67 16.11 -0.56
CA GLN A 148 -2.01 16.21 -1.99
C GLN A 148 -0.87 15.62 -2.85
N PRO A 149 -1.07 14.46 -3.52
CA PRO A 149 -0.10 13.93 -4.49
C PRO A 149 -0.17 14.66 -5.83
N ASP A 150 0.90 14.54 -6.61
CA ASP A 150 1.00 15.09 -7.97
C ASP A 150 0.42 14.12 -9.02
N ILE A 151 0.50 12.82 -8.75
CA ILE A 151 -0.05 11.73 -9.59
C ILE A 151 -0.73 10.69 -8.68
N VAL A 152 -1.87 10.14 -9.12
CA VAL A 152 -2.61 9.08 -8.42
C VAL A 152 -2.77 7.88 -9.33
N SER A 153 -2.34 6.70 -8.90
CA SER A 153 -2.54 5.41 -9.58
C SER A 153 -3.72 4.66 -8.95
N VAL A 154 -4.70 4.21 -9.74
CA VAL A 154 -5.87 3.46 -9.26
C VAL A 154 -6.21 2.24 -10.10
N ALA A 155 -6.71 1.20 -9.43
CA ALA A 155 -7.34 0.01 -10.02
C ALA A 155 -8.24 -0.65 -8.95
N LYS A 156 -8.51 -1.96 -9.05
CA LYS A 156 -9.21 -2.82 -8.08
C LYS A 156 -10.56 -2.29 -7.60
N GLY A 157 -10.56 -1.41 -6.58
CA GLY A 157 -11.76 -0.79 -6.00
C GLY A 157 -12.56 0.05 -7.01
N ILE A 158 -11.89 0.62 -8.03
CA ILE A 158 -12.53 1.44 -9.09
C ILE A 158 -13.71 0.75 -9.80
N THR A 159 -13.70 -0.58 -9.88
CA THR A 159 -14.78 -1.40 -10.44
C THR A 159 -15.22 -2.52 -9.50
N SER A 160 -14.80 -2.51 -8.23
CA SER A 160 -14.91 -3.62 -7.27
C SER A 160 -14.56 -5.01 -7.86
N GLY A 161 -13.63 -5.06 -8.83
CA GLY A 161 -13.24 -6.27 -9.53
C GLY A 161 -14.23 -6.83 -10.58
N TYR A 162 -15.38 -6.20 -10.81
CA TYR A 162 -16.39 -6.67 -11.79
C TYR A 162 -15.87 -6.70 -13.24
N ILE A 163 -14.94 -5.80 -13.58
CA ILE A 163 -14.27 -5.75 -14.88
C ILE A 163 -12.87 -5.14 -14.71
N PRO A 164 -11.83 -5.58 -15.44
CA PRO A 164 -10.51 -4.97 -15.39
C PRO A 164 -10.54 -3.50 -15.83
N LEU A 165 -10.22 -2.60 -14.91
CA LEU A 165 -9.98 -1.19 -15.16
C LEU A 165 -8.90 -0.67 -14.21
N GLY A 166 -8.13 0.28 -14.70
CA GLY A 166 -7.30 1.18 -13.89
C GLY A 166 -7.24 2.54 -14.56
N ALA A 167 -6.85 3.56 -13.81
CA ALA A 167 -6.68 4.93 -14.28
C ALA A 167 -5.47 5.57 -13.59
N VAL A 168 -4.98 6.66 -14.20
CA VAL A 168 -3.96 7.53 -13.60
C VAL A 168 -4.52 8.94 -13.59
N GLY A 169 -4.70 9.51 -12.40
CA GLY A 169 -4.94 10.94 -12.23
C GLY A 169 -3.62 11.70 -12.19
N VAL A 170 -3.61 12.92 -12.71
CA VAL A 170 -2.48 13.85 -12.64
C VAL A 170 -2.99 15.22 -12.18
N SER A 171 -2.16 15.99 -11.48
CA SER A 171 -2.48 17.35 -11.08
C SER A 171 -2.60 18.29 -12.29
N ASP A 172 -3.34 19.39 -12.13
CA ASP A 172 -3.50 20.41 -13.17
C ASP A 172 -2.14 20.92 -13.67
N THR A 173 -1.17 21.11 -12.76
CA THR A 173 0.23 21.47 -13.07
C THR A 173 0.90 20.51 -14.07
N ILE A 174 0.64 19.20 -13.97
CA ILE A 174 1.17 18.22 -14.92
C ILE A 174 0.35 18.21 -16.21
N TYR A 175 -0.97 18.32 -16.09
CA TYR A 175 -1.90 18.32 -17.22
C TYR A 175 -1.66 19.50 -18.16
N GLU A 176 -1.56 20.73 -17.64
CA GLU A 176 -1.31 21.96 -18.41
C GLU A 176 -0.02 21.85 -19.22
N GLN A 177 1.08 21.39 -18.61
CA GLN A 177 2.35 21.23 -19.32
C GLN A 177 2.28 20.11 -20.38
N MET A 178 1.39 19.12 -20.22
CA MET A 178 1.12 18.09 -21.23
C MET A 178 0.15 18.52 -22.34
N LEU A 179 -0.38 19.76 -22.31
CA LEU A 179 -1.19 20.36 -23.39
C LEU A 179 -0.40 21.28 -24.33
N GLU A 180 0.90 21.50 -24.10
CA GLU A 180 1.76 22.32 -24.97
C GLU A 180 1.69 21.83 -26.44
N PRO A 181 1.60 22.70 -27.47
CA PRO A 181 1.27 22.29 -28.83
C PRO A 181 2.21 21.26 -29.48
N ASP A 182 3.49 21.23 -29.08
CA ASP A 182 4.49 20.28 -29.56
C ASP A 182 4.57 18.98 -28.71
N ALA A 183 3.79 18.88 -27.62
CA ALA A 183 3.82 17.78 -26.66
C ALA A 183 2.95 16.57 -27.09
N MET A 184 3.47 15.74 -27.99
CA MET A 184 2.80 14.48 -28.35
C MET A 184 3.05 13.37 -27.30
N PHE A 185 2.03 13.02 -26.51
CA PHE A 185 2.10 11.95 -25.51
C PHE A 185 1.94 10.56 -26.14
N MET A 186 3.06 9.95 -26.55
CA MET A 186 3.11 8.62 -27.20
C MET A 186 2.91 7.45 -26.22
N HIS A 187 1.78 7.42 -25.51
CA HIS A 187 1.42 6.32 -24.62
C HIS A 187 -0.09 6.08 -24.57
N GLY A 188 -0.50 4.81 -24.55
CA GLY A 188 -1.89 4.38 -24.47
C GLY A 188 -2.02 2.87 -24.71
N PHE A 189 -3.17 2.31 -24.35
CA PHE A 189 -3.51 0.90 -24.58
C PHE A 189 -4.73 0.81 -25.51
N THR A 190 -4.87 -0.29 -26.26
CA THR A 190 -6.03 -0.52 -27.16
C THR A 190 -7.39 -0.45 -26.43
N TYR A 191 -7.40 -0.68 -25.12
CA TYR A 191 -8.58 -0.62 -24.25
C TYR A 191 -8.55 0.54 -23.24
N SER A 192 -7.69 1.55 -23.45
CA SER A 192 -7.77 2.82 -22.70
C SER A 192 -9.16 3.44 -22.92
N GLY A 193 -9.88 3.74 -21.83
CA GLY A 193 -11.25 4.27 -21.90
C GLY A 193 -12.30 3.27 -22.38
N HIS A 194 -12.08 1.96 -22.23
CA HIS A 194 -13.04 0.93 -22.66
C HIS A 194 -14.44 1.18 -22.05
N PRO A 195 -15.49 1.41 -22.86
CA PRO A 195 -16.73 2.04 -22.40
C PRO A 195 -17.50 1.21 -21.38
N VAL A 196 -17.47 -0.13 -21.50
CA VAL A 196 -18.07 -1.03 -20.49
C VAL A 196 -17.32 -0.95 -19.15
N GLY A 197 -16.01 -0.73 -19.19
CA GLY A 197 -15.20 -0.53 -17.98
C GLY A 197 -15.58 0.75 -17.26
N CYS A 198 -15.67 1.86 -18.01
CA CYS A 198 -16.10 3.15 -17.50
C CYS A 198 -17.55 3.11 -16.96
N ALA A 199 -18.47 2.45 -17.65
CA ALA A 199 -19.87 2.32 -17.19
C ALA A 199 -20.00 1.53 -15.88
N VAL A 200 -19.23 0.43 -15.73
CA VAL A 200 -19.17 -0.33 -14.48
C VAL A 200 -18.49 0.49 -13.36
N ALA A 201 -17.45 1.27 -13.68
CA ALA A 201 -16.77 2.11 -12.71
C ALA A 201 -17.68 3.22 -12.16
N LEU A 202 -18.44 3.90 -13.02
CA LEU A 202 -19.43 4.91 -12.61
C LEU A 202 -20.47 4.29 -11.67
N ALA A 203 -21.13 3.21 -12.08
CA ALA A 203 -22.14 2.54 -11.25
C ALA A 203 -21.57 1.99 -9.92
N ASN A 204 -20.28 1.63 -9.88
CA ASN A 204 -19.57 1.22 -8.68
C ASN A 204 -19.27 2.41 -7.74
N ILE A 205 -18.84 3.55 -8.28
CA ILE A 205 -18.62 4.79 -7.51
C ILE A 205 -19.95 5.31 -6.97
N ASP A 206 -21.02 5.29 -7.78
CA ASP A 206 -22.39 5.61 -7.35
C ASP A 206 -22.87 4.74 -6.17
N ILE A 207 -22.40 3.48 -6.06
CA ILE A 207 -22.64 2.60 -4.90
C ILE A 207 -21.82 3.05 -3.70
N ILE A 208 -20.50 3.23 -3.88
CA ILE A 208 -19.55 3.61 -2.81
C ILE A 208 -19.97 4.91 -2.12
N GLU A 209 -20.39 5.91 -2.89
CA GLU A 209 -20.84 7.22 -2.38
C GLU A 209 -22.22 7.13 -1.72
N ARG A 210 -23.22 6.55 -2.41
CA ARG A 210 -24.61 6.47 -1.92
C ARG A 210 -24.74 5.67 -0.63
N GLU A 211 -23.96 4.59 -0.48
CA GLU A 211 -23.97 3.72 0.69
C GLU A 211 -22.89 4.11 1.72
N ASN A 212 -22.15 5.19 1.45
CA ASN A 212 -21.06 5.72 2.28
C ASN A 212 -20.09 4.62 2.77
N LEU A 213 -19.64 3.79 1.82
CA LEU A 213 -18.76 2.67 2.10
C LEU A 213 -17.40 3.06 2.71
N PRO A 214 -16.81 4.27 2.48
CA PRO A 214 -15.66 4.73 3.24
C PRO A 214 -15.96 4.82 4.75
N ALA A 215 -17.10 5.40 5.15
CA ALA A 215 -17.46 5.50 6.56
C ALA A 215 -17.69 4.12 7.22
N ASN A 216 -18.36 3.18 6.53
CA ASN A 216 -18.50 1.81 7.05
C ASN A 216 -17.13 1.10 7.16
N ALA A 217 -16.23 1.34 6.22
CA ALA A 217 -14.87 0.80 6.27
C ALA A 217 -14.02 1.42 7.41
N GLY A 218 -14.28 2.67 7.78
CA GLY A 218 -13.73 3.29 8.99
C GLY A 218 -14.28 2.65 10.26
N GLU A 219 -15.62 2.62 10.43
CA GLU A 219 -16.28 2.11 11.63
C GLU A 219 -16.00 0.62 11.86
N GLN A 220 -16.35 -0.24 10.90
CA GLN A 220 -16.18 -1.69 11.03
C GLN A 220 -14.69 -2.10 10.91
N GLY A 221 -13.86 -1.25 10.28
CA GLY A 221 -12.40 -1.41 10.24
C GLY A 221 -11.77 -1.23 11.61
N ALA A 222 -11.98 -0.07 12.24
CA ALA A 222 -11.51 0.18 13.60
C ALA A 222 -12.07 -0.85 14.60
N TYR A 223 -13.33 -1.23 14.42
CA TYR A 223 -13.98 -2.23 15.28
C TYR A 223 -13.45 -3.66 15.11
N LEU A 224 -13.13 -4.10 13.89
CA LEU A 224 -12.51 -5.41 13.65
C LEU A 224 -11.06 -5.40 14.13
N LEU A 225 -10.32 -4.32 13.89
CA LEU A 225 -8.95 -4.16 14.39
C LEU A 225 -8.88 -4.31 15.91
N SER A 226 -9.77 -3.65 16.67
CA SER A 226 -9.77 -3.76 18.13
C SER A 226 -10.08 -5.18 18.65
N ARG A 227 -10.87 -5.98 17.91
CA ARG A 227 -11.09 -7.41 18.23
C ARG A 227 -9.85 -8.25 17.93
N LEU A 228 -9.11 -7.93 16.87
CA LEU A 228 -7.86 -8.62 16.51
C LEU A 228 -6.71 -8.23 17.46
N GLU A 229 -6.72 -7.03 18.03
CA GLU A 229 -5.73 -6.59 19.01
C GLU A 229 -5.80 -7.38 20.33
N GLU A 230 -6.94 -8.02 20.66
CA GLU A 230 -7.05 -9.00 21.75
C GLU A 230 -6.01 -10.14 21.59
N LEU A 231 -5.64 -10.47 20.35
CA LEU A 231 -4.65 -11.49 20.01
C LEU A 231 -3.22 -11.09 20.40
N LEU A 232 -2.95 -9.82 20.73
CA LEU A 232 -1.66 -9.37 21.28
C LEU A 232 -1.36 -10.00 22.66
N GLY A 233 -2.32 -10.65 23.32
CA GLY A 233 -2.05 -11.52 24.47
C GLY A 233 -1.33 -12.83 24.11
N HIS A 234 -1.40 -13.27 22.85
CA HIS A 234 -0.86 -14.57 22.41
C HIS A 234 0.67 -14.51 22.18
N GLN A 235 1.37 -15.59 22.57
CA GLN A 235 2.85 -15.67 22.53
C GLN A 235 3.44 -15.54 21.13
N ASN A 236 2.81 -16.16 20.12
CA ASN A 236 3.27 -16.08 18.73
C ASN A 236 2.67 -14.92 17.91
N VAL A 237 1.84 -14.04 18.49
CA VAL A 237 1.32 -12.87 17.77
C VAL A 237 2.22 -11.68 18.09
N GLY A 238 3.06 -11.31 17.13
CA GLY A 238 4.10 -10.30 17.30
C GLY A 238 3.56 -8.88 17.20
N ASN A 239 2.65 -8.65 16.25
CA ASN A 239 2.08 -7.34 15.95
C ASN A 239 0.68 -7.50 15.33
N VAL A 240 -0.23 -6.55 15.58
CA VAL A 240 -1.55 -6.44 14.94
C VAL A 240 -1.69 -5.01 14.45
N ARG A 241 -2.11 -4.82 13.20
CA ARG A 241 -2.21 -3.49 12.58
C ARG A 241 -3.21 -3.43 11.45
N GLY A 242 -3.73 -2.24 11.18
CA GLY A 242 -4.55 -1.95 10.01
C GLY A 242 -4.98 -0.48 9.96
N LYS A 243 -5.58 -0.04 8.84
CA LYS A 243 -6.29 1.24 8.72
C LYS A 243 -7.49 1.02 7.81
N GLY A 244 -8.68 1.36 8.28
CA GLY A 244 -9.95 0.91 7.68
C GLY A 244 -10.04 -0.62 7.58
N LEU A 245 -10.57 -1.14 6.47
CA LEU A 245 -10.75 -2.58 6.23
C LEU A 245 -9.53 -3.26 5.58
N MET A 246 -8.31 -2.88 5.94
CA MET A 246 -7.10 -3.67 5.61
C MET A 246 -6.24 -3.88 6.86
N MET A 247 -5.99 -5.15 7.22
CA MET A 247 -5.30 -5.53 8.46
C MET A 247 -4.33 -6.69 8.25
N LEU A 248 -3.30 -6.79 9.10
CA LEU A 248 -2.45 -7.97 9.28
C LEU A 248 -2.35 -8.33 10.76
N VAL A 249 -2.62 -9.60 11.10
CA VAL A 249 -2.15 -10.22 12.35
C VAL A 249 -0.82 -10.90 12.04
N GLU A 250 0.29 -10.30 12.48
CA GLU A 250 1.66 -10.79 12.21
C GLU A 250 2.09 -11.80 13.26
N VAL A 251 2.57 -12.96 12.80
CA VAL A 251 3.04 -14.05 13.68
C VAL A 251 4.56 -14.13 13.70
N VAL A 252 5.10 -14.52 14.86
CA VAL A 252 6.53 -14.60 15.16
C VAL A 252 6.84 -15.86 15.95
N GLN A 253 8.02 -16.42 15.73
CA GLN A 253 8.54 -17.56 16.49
C GLN A 253 8.86 -17.16 17.94
N ASP A 254 9.43 -15.96 18.12
CA ASP A 254 9.68 -15.34 19.42
C ASP A 254 9.30 -13.86 19.38
N LYS A 255 8.60 -13.41 20.43
CA LYS A 255 7.99 -12.07 20.50
C LYS A 255 8.90 -11.00 21.08
N GLY A 256 9.87 -11.36 21.93
CA GLY A 256 10.83 -10.40 22.49
C GLY A 256 11.87 -9.95 21.45
N THR A 257 12.34 -10.89 20.65
CA THR A 257 13.28 -10.68 19.54
C THR A 257 12.60 -10.34 18.20
N LYS A 258 11.27 -10.50 18.12
CA LYS A 258 10.45 -10.33 16.89
C LYS A 258 10.87 -11.29 15.76
N GLN A 259 11.45 -12.43 16.11
CA GLN A 259 11.97 -13.44 15.18
C GLN A 259 10.85 -13.98 14.28
N PRO A 260 10.94 -13.84 12.94
CA PRO A 260 9.95 -14.43 12.04
C PRO A 260 10.08 -15.96 12.03
N PHE A 261 9.01 -16.65 11.66
CA PHE A 261 9.10 -18.07 11.33
C PHE A 261 9.90 -18.29 10.05
N ASP A 262 10.64 -19.40 9.99
CA ASP A 262 11.28 -19.87 8.76
C ASP A 262 10.21 -20.37 7.76
N ALA A 263 10.45 -20.20 6.45
CA ALA A 263 9.52 -20.63 5.40
C ALA A 263 9.28 -22.16 5.38
N ALA A 264 10.23 -22.97 5.87
CA ALA A 264 10.07 -24.41 6.04
C ALA A 264 9.13 -24.81 7.19
N SER A 265 8.71 -23.86 8.04
CA SER A 265 7.75 -24.12 9.13
C SER A 265 6.32 -24.40 8.67
N GLY A 266 5.97 -23.98 7.44
CA GLY A 266 4.63 -24.15 6.86
C GLY A 266 3.51 -23.46 7.64
N VAL A 267 3.83 -22.48 8.48
CA VAL A 267 2.87 -21.73 9.32
C VAL A 267 1.76 -21.11 8.47
N GLY A 268 2.10 -20.50 7.32
CA GLY A 268 1.11 -19.93 6.40
C GLY A 268 0.12 -20.96 5.86
N THR A 269 0.58 -22.17 5.58
CA THR A 269 -0.26 -23.30 5.13
C THR A 269 -1.20 -23.75 6.24
N ARG A 270 -0.72 -23.86 7.49
CA ARG A 270 -1.54 -24.27 8.64
C ARG A 270 -2.61 -23.21 8.99
N LEU A 271 -2.24 -21.94 9.00
CA LEU A 271 -3.19 -20.82 9.17
C LEU A 271 -4.22 -20.75 8.02
N THR A 272 -3.82 -21.08 6.78
CA THR A 272 -4.74 -21.18 5.63
C THR A 272 -5.74 -22.34 5.79
N ALA A 273 -5.33 -23.47 6.38
CA ALA A 273 -6.23 -24.60 6.63
C ALA A 273 -7.24 -24.25 7.75
N ALA A 274 -6.74 -23.86 8.92
CA ALA A 274 -7.55 -23.56 10.11
C ALA A 274 -8.64 -22.50 9.84
N THR A 275 -8.30 -21.43 9.12
CA THR A 275 -9.26 -20.37 8.76
C THR A 275 -10.32 -20.85 7.76
N ARG A 276 -9.94 -21.68 6.77
CA ARG A 276 -10.87 -22.25 5.78
C ARG A 276 -11.82 -23.28 6.38
N GLU A 277 -11.38 -24.09 7.33
CA GLU A 277 -12.25 -25.02 8.07
C GLU A 277 -13.32 -24.28 8.88
N ARG A 278 -13.03 -23.05 9.29
CA ARG A 278 -13.98 -22.10 9.91
C ARG A 278 -14.76 -21.23 8.90
N GLY A 279 -14.66 -21.53 7.60
CA GLY A 279 -15.38 -20.85 6.52
C GLY A 279 -14.81 -19.50 6.08
N ILE A 280 -13.68 -19.05 6.65
CA ILE A 280 -13.10 -17.73 6.38
C ILE A 280 -11.96 -17.84 5.35
N ILE A 281 -12.02 -17.01 4.30
CA ILE A 281 -11.00 -16.95 3.26
C ILE A 281 -10.10 -15.73 3.50
N VAL A 282 -8.84 -15.98 3.84
CA VAL A 282 -7.78 -14.98 4.04
C VAL A 282 -6.55 -15.28 3.18
N ARG A 283 -5.67 -14.29 3.04
CA ARG A 283 -4.29 -14.52 2.57
C ARG A 283 -3.41 -14.73 3.80
N ALA A 284 -3.15 -15.98 4.16
CA ALA A 284 -2.14 -16.30 5.17
C ALA A 284 -0.78 -16.64 4.51
N ALA A 285 0.30 -16.38 5.26
CA ALA A 285 1.69 -16.72 4.93
C ALA A 285 2.44 -16.98 6.25
N ASP A 286 3.71 -17.40 6.22
CA ASP A 286 4.51 -17.64 7.45
C ASP A 286 4.74 -16.34 8.27
N ASN A 287 4.59 -15.23 7.55
CA ASN A 287 4.03 -13.93 7.91
C ASN A 287 3.01 -13.71 9.04
N GLY A 288 1.90 -14.46 8.95
CA GLY A 288 0.64 -14.12 9.58
C GLY A 288 -0.55 -14.11 8.62
N ILE A 289 -1.66 -13.50 9.05
CA ILE A 289 -2.95 -13.50 8.36
C ILE A 289 -3.28 -12.09 7.86
N ALA A 290 -3.43 -11.92 6.54
CA ALA A 290 -3.86 -10.67 5.90
C ALA A 290 -5.37 -10.69 5.58
N ILE A 291 -6.03 -9.59 5.94
CA ILE A 291 -7.49 -9.48 6.07
C ILE A 291 -7.92 -8.24 5.27
N ALA A 292 -8.77 -8.43 4.26
CA ALA A 292 -9.27 -7.35 3.39
C ALA A 292 -10.68 -7.66 2.84
N PRO A 293 -11.72 -7.67 3.69
CA PRO A 293 -13.09 -8.04 3.29
C PRO A 293 -13.75 -7.00 2.36
N PRO A 294 -14.94 -7.28 1.79
CA PRO A 294 -15.76 -6.27 1.11
C PRO A 294 -16.04 -5.06 2.03
N LEU A 295 -16.22 -3.87 1.44
CA LEU A 295 -16.48 -2.64 2.22
C LEU A 295 -17.86 -2.62 2.90
N VAL A 296 -18.76 -3.51 2.48
CA VAL A 296 -20.09 -3.74 3.06
C VAL A 296 -20.09 -4.68 4.28
N LEU A 297 -18.91 -5.04 4.82
CA LEU A 297 -18.78 -5.87 6.02
C LEU A 297 -19.66 -5.35 7.16
N THR A 298 -20.49 -6.20 7.74
CA THR A 298 -21.32 -5.88 8.91
C THR A 298 -20.61 -6.18 10.22
N ARG A 299 -21.06 -5.54 11.31
CA ARG A 299 -20.64 -5.81 12.70
C ARG A 299 -20.59 -7.32 13.02
N SER A 300 -21.65 -8.05 12.66
CA SER A 300 -21.80 -9.49 12.90
C SER A 300 -20.87 -10.37 12.06
N GLU A 301 -20.43 -9.92 10.89
CA GLU A 301 -19.43 -10.62 10.08
C GLU A 301 -18.02 -10.31 10.57
N ALA A 302 -17.77 -9.10 11.07
CA ALA A 302 -16.53 -8.75 11.76
C ALA A 302 -16.31 -9.64 13.00
N ASP A 303 -17.34 -9.90 13.81
CA ASP A 303 -17.24 -10.84 14.94
C ASP A 303 -16.93 -12.28 14.50
N GLN A 304 -17.53 -12.75 13.39
CA GLN A 304 -17.23 -14.08 12.82
C GLN A 304 -15.78 -14.17 12.32
N VAL A 305 -15.30 -13.14 11.61
CA VAL A 305 -13.91 -13.06 11.11
C VAL A 305 -12.92 -13.02 12.28
N ALA A 306 -13.17 -12.20 13.31
CA ALA A 306 -12.30 -12.10 14.48
C ALA A 306 -12.21 -13.43 15.25
N GLY A 307 -13.37 -14.04 15.58
CA GLY A 307 -13.41 -15.32 16.30
C GLY A 307 -12.75 -16.46 15.52
N ALA A 308 -13.03 -16.56 14.20
CA ALA A 308 -12.41 -17.58 13.37
C ALA A 308 -10.88 -17.44 13.28
N ILE A 309 -10.36 -16.21 13.26
CA ILE A 309 -8.91 -15.94 13.26
C ILE A 309 -8.29 -16.25 14.62
N GLN A 310 -8.97 -15.89 15.73
CA GLN A 310 -8.57 -16.24 17.09
C GLN A 310 -8.44 -17.76 17.27
N ASP A 311 -9.49 -18.51 16.96
CA ASP A 311 -9.50 -19.96 17.08
C ASP A 311 -8.48 -20.64 16.16
N SER A 312 -8.18 -20.04 15.00
CA SER A 312 -7.15 -20.54 14.08
C SER A 312 -5.73 -20.33 14.61
N ILE A 313 -5.48 -19.24 15.33
CA ILE A 313 -4.17 -18.97 15.94
C ILE A 313 -3.95 -19.91 17.13
N VAL A 314 -4.95 -20.11 17.98
CA VAL A 314 -4.88 -21.08 19.09
C VAL A 314 -4.62 -22.50 18.56
N GLU A 315 -5.36 -22.95 17.54
CA GLU A 315 -5.13 -24.28 16.94
C GLU A 315 -3.71 -24.46 16.36
N VAL A 316 -3.16 -23.43 15.73
CA VAL A 316 -1.87 -23.50 15.02
C VAL A 316 -0.67 -23.39 15.96
N PHE A 317 -0.82 -22.84 17.16
CA PHE A 317 0.31 -22.55 18.07
C PHE A 317 0.21 -23.12 19.49
N GLY A 318 -0.98 -23.36 20.03
CA GLY A 318 -1.22 -23.88 21.39
C GLY A 318 -1.44 -22.79 22.44
#